data_AF-A0A9E4BNX6-F1
#
_entry.id   AF-A0A9E4BNX6-F1
#
_cell.length_a   1.000
_cell.length_b   1.000
_cell.length_c   1.000
_cell.angle_alpha   90.00
_cell.angle_beta   90.00
_cell.angle_gamma   90.00
#
_symmetry.space_group_name_H-M   'P 1'
#
loop_
_entity.id
_entity.type
_entity.pdbx_description
1 polymer ?
#
loop_
_entity_poly.entity_id
_entity_poly.type
_entity_poly.pdbx_seq_one_letter_code
_entity_poly.pdbx_strand_id
1 'polypeptide(L)'
;MTPAELQRVLAGRSIRVAASECLLGRSVRWNGEHNGDVWPRHRVEQLFTLVGLCPEVGIGMGVPRDPIQLVGKASAPRAVAAENPELDYTDRLQAYACEVASTLAGVHGYIFADRSP
;
A
#
# COMPACT_ATOMS: atom_id res chain seq x y z
N MET A 1 18.12 -20.15 13.20
CA MET A 1 16.80 -20.60 12.76
C MET A 1 16.87 -20.90 11.26
N THR A 2 16.68 -22.14 10.86
CA THR A 2 16.77 -22.60 9.45
C THR A 2 15.47 -22.32 8.69
N PRO A 3 15.49 -22.29 7.34
CA PRO A 3 14.25 -22.20 6.55
C PRO A 3 13.22 -23.30 6.88
N ALA A 4 13.68 -24.49 7.28
CA ALA A 4 12.83 -25.60 7.70
C ALA A 4 12.19 -25.37 9.08
N GLU A 5 12.91 -24.73 10.01
CA GLU A 5 12.37 -24.35 11.33
C GLU A 5 11.32 -23.25 11.19
N LEU A 6 11.53 -22.31 10.27
CA LEU A 6 10.60 -21.23 9.95
C LEU A 6 9.31 -21.76 9.31
N GLN A 7 9.41 -22.71 8.38
CA GLN A 7 8.24 -23.38 7.80
C GLN A 7 7.39 -24.13 8.84
N ARG A 8 8.02 -24.80 9.82
CA ARG A 8 7.29 -25.46 10.92
C ARG A 8 6.51 -24.49 11.79
N VAL A 9 7.08 -23.32 12.08
CA VAL A 9 6.40 -22.27 12.85
C VAL A 9 5.21 -21.69 12.06
N LEU A 10 5.33 -21.60 10.73
CA LEU A 10 4.32 -21.02 9.86
C LEU A 10 3.22 -22.00 9.42
N ALA A 11 3.40 -23.32 9.61
CA ALA A 11 2.55 -24.39 9.07
C ALA A 11 1.11 -24.49 9.64
N GLY A 12 0.58 -23.45 10.28
CA GLY A 12 -0.80 -23.46 10.80
C GLY A 12 -1.47 -22.10 10.99
N ARG A 13 -0.76 -20.98 10.79
CA ARG A 13 -1.29 -19.62 10.91
C ARG A 13 -0.56 -18.73 9.92
N SER A 14 -1.11 -18.55 8.72
CA SER A 14 -0.54 -17.57 7.81
C SER A 14 -0.74 -16.17 8.38
N ILE A 15 0.35 -15.51 8.75
CA ILE A 15 0.35 -14.12 9.16
C ILE A 15 0.09 -13.30 7.91
N ARG A 16 -1.08 -12.66 7.85
CA ARG A 16 -1.42 -11.72 6.77
C ARG A 16 -0.80 -10.36 7.02
N VAL A 17 -0.15 -9.80 6.00
CA VAL A 17 0.48 -8.47 6.02
C VAL A 17 0.00 -7.68 4.80
N ALA A 18 -0.52 -6.47 5.01
CA ALA A 18 -0.84 -5.57 3.93
C ALA A 18 0.44 -4.98 3.32
N ALA A 19 0.43 -4.67 2.03
CA ALA A 19 1.54 -4.01 1.38
C ALA A 19 1.04 -3.04 0.31
N SER A 20 1.75 -1.93 0.13
CA SER A 20 1.55 -1.07 -1.04
C SER A 20 1.66 -1.91 -2.31
N GLU A 21 0.64 -1.89 -3.15
CA GLU A 21 0.49 -2.83 -4.26
C GLU A 21 1.62 -2.72 -5.31
N CYS A 22 2.23 -1.54 -5.44
CA CYS A 22 3.41 -1.34 -6.28
C CYS A 22 4.65 -2.12 -5.80
N LEU A 23 4.75 -2.45 -4.51
CA LEU A 23 5.77 -3.35 -3.96
C LEU A 23 5.51 -4.80 -4.40
N LEU A 24 4.27 -5.16 -4.74
CA LEU A 24 3.96 -6.51 -5.20
C LEU A 24 4.20 -6.71 -6.70
N GLY A 25 4.88 -5.76 -7.37
CA GLY A 25 5.19 -5.81 -8.80
C GLY A 25 4.02 -5.40 -9.69
N ARG A 26 2.98 -4.77 -9.14
CA ARG A 26 1.87 -4.22 -9.92
C ARG A 26 2.20 -2.81 -10.40
N SER A 27 1.99 -2.55 -11.68
CA SER A 27 2.17 -1.25 -12.33
C SER A 27 1.06 -0.28 -11.93
N VAL A 28 1.07 0.19 -10.68
CA VAL A 28 0.02 1.06 -10.11
C VAL A 28 0.56 2.40 -9.60
N ARG A 29 1.86 2.66 -9.77
CA ARG A 29 2.44 3.98 -9.48
C ARG A 29 1.87 5.02 -10.44
N TRP A 30 1.97 6.29 -10.04
CA TRP A 30 1.49 7.42 -10.84
C TRP A 30 2.08 7.44 -12.26
N ASN A 31 3.32 6.98 -12.43
CA ASN A 31 4.00 6.88 -13.72
C ASN A 31 3.75 5.56 -14.48
N GLY A 32 2.90 4.66 -13.98
CA GLY A 32 2.64 3.36 -14.59
C GLY A 32 3.69 2.29 -14.31
N GLU A 33 4.63 2.54 -13.40
CA GLU A 33 5.65 1.57 -12.99
C GLU A 33 5.30 0.85 -11.68
N HIS A 34 6.23 0.02 -11.20
CA HIS A 34 6.17 -0.67 -9.92
C HIS A 34 7.50 -0.57 -9.17
N ASN A 35 7.50 -0.84 -7.85
CA ASN A 35 8.70 -0.90 -7.02
C ASN A 35 9.02 -2.34 -6.58
N GLY A 36 8.49 -3.36 -7.29
CA GLY A 36 8.60 -4.76 -6.90
C GLY A 36 10.02 -5.32 -6.80
N ASP A 37 10.96 -4.78 -7.58
CA ASP A 37 12.36 -5.23 -7.61
C ASP A 37 13.24 -4.55 -6.53
N VAL A 38 12.73 -3.49 -5.90
CA VAL A 38 13.50 -2.61 -5.01
C VAL A 38 13.51 -3.12 -3.56
N TRP A 39 12.69 -4.11 -3.22
CA TRP A 39 12.59 -4.67 -1.87
C TRP A 39 12.55 -6.21 -1.93
N PRO A 40 12.85 -6.92 -0.83
CA PRO A 40 13.04 -8.38 -0.84
C PRO A 40 11.71 -9.15 -0.88
N ARG A 41 10.81 -8.82 -1.82
CA ARG A 41 9.46 -9.37 -1.99
C ARG A 41 9.42 -10.89 -1.85
N HIS A 42 10.25 -11.60 -2.61
CA HIS A 42 10.28 -13.06 -2.63
C HIS A 42 10.62 -13.67 -1.27
N ARG A 43 11.45 -13.00 -0.45
CA ARG A 43 11.75 -13.48 0.91
C ARG A 43 10.58 -13.24 1.84
N VAL A 44 9.85 -12.14 1.67
CA VAL A 44 8.71 -11.78 2.52
C VAL A 44 7.48 -12.65 2.18
N GLU A 45 7.23 -12.93 0.90
CA GLU A 45 6.17 -13.83 0.43
C GLU A 45 6.35 -15.28 0.93
N GLN A 46 7.58 -15.70 1.26
CA GLN A 46 7.85 -17.01 1.87
C GLN A 46 7.42 -17.08 3.35
N LEU A 47 7.22 -15.93 4.00
CA LEU A 47 6.94 -15.82 5.44
C LEU A 47 5.51 -15.38 5.74
N PHE A 48 4.92 -14.59 4.84
CA PHE A 48 3.66 -13.91 5.05
C PHE A 48 2.75 -14.06 3.84
N THR A 49 1.44 -14.11 4.08
CA THR A 49 0.46 -13.87 3.01
C THR A 49 0.32 -12.37 2.83
N LEU A 50 0.73 -11.86 1.66
CA LEU A 50 0.66 -10.44 1.33
C LEU A 50 -0.70 -10.06 0.73
N VAL A 51 -1.26 -8.94 1.20
CA VAL A 51 -2.49 -8.34 0.68
C VAL A 51 -2.12 -6.98 0.07
N GLY A 52 -2.26 -6.85 -1.24
CA GLY A 52 -1.91 -5.62 -1.97
C GLY A 52 -3.03 -4.59 -1.94
N LEU A 53 -2.68 -3.33 -1.71
CA LEU A 53 -3.59 -2.19 -1.79
C LEU A 53 -2.89 -0.96 -2.40
N CYS A 54 -3.60 -0.21 -3.24
CA CYS A 54 -3.20 1.11 -3.71
C CYS A 54 -4.35 2.09 -3.42
N PRO A 55 -4.21 3.00 -2.43
CA PRO A 55 -5.26 3.96 -2.10
C PRO A 55 -5.73 4.78 -3.28
N GLU A 56 -4.82 5.20 -4.16
CA GLU A 56 -5.13 6.07 -5.30
C GLU A 56 -5.95 5.35 -6.37
N VAL A 57 -5.58 4.10 -6.70
CA VAL A 57 -6.40 3.27 -7.60
C VAL A 57 -7.73 2.92 -6.93
N GLY A 58 -7.70 2.63 -5.62
CA GLY A 58 -8.88 2.32 -4.81
C GLY A 58 -9.91 3.43 -4.77
N ILE A 59 -9.49 4.69 -4.75
CA ILE A 59 -10.41 5.82 -4.89
C ILE A 59 -10.85 6.08 -6.33
N GLY A 60 -10.29 5.39 -7.33
CA GLY A 60 -10.67 5.50 -8.74
C GLY A 60 -9.78 6.42 -9.58
N MET A 61 -8.53 6.69 -9.17
CA MET A 61 -7.57 7.35 -10.05
C MET A 61 -7.05 6.38 -11.12
N GLY A 62 -6.70 6.92 -12.29
CA GLY A 62 -6.10 6.16 -13.38
C GLY A 62 -4.65 5.74 -13.12
N VAL A 63 -4.14 4.97 -14.08
CA VAL A 63 -2.71 4.68 -14.23
C VAL A 63 -2.36 4.84 -15.70
N PRO A 64 -1.48 5.78 -16.10
CA PRO A 64 -0.83 6.78 -15.24
C PRO A 64 -1.80 7.85 -14.69
N ARG A 65 -1.34 8.64 -13.73
CA ARG A 65 -2.06 9.77 -13.10
C ARG A 65 -1.09 10.84 -12.64
N ASP A 66 -1.59 12.05 -12.42
CA ASP A 66 -0.81 13.11 -11.78
C ASP A 66 -0.46 12.70 -10.34
N PRO A 67 0.75 13.02 -9.84
CA PRO A 67 1.12 12.79 -8.46
C PRO A 67 0.20 13.54 -7.49
N ILE A 68 -0.03 12.95 -6.32
CA ILE A 68 -0.67 13.62 -5.19
C ILE A 68 0.41 14.00 -4.16
N GLN A 69 0.19 15.09 -3.44
CA GLN A 69 1.00 15.51 -2.31
C GLN A 69 0.15 15.84 -1.09
N LEU A 70 0.70 15.58 0.09
CA LEU A 70 0.11 16.01 1.36
C LEU A 70 0.53 17.46 1.68
N VAL A 71 -0.45 18.31 1.97
CA VAL A 71 -0.24 19.72 2.34
C VAL A 71 -0.96 20.06 3.65
N GLY A 72 -0.50 21.10 4.34
CA GLY A 72 -1.12 21.58 5.57
C GLY A 72 -0.56 20.95 6.84
N LYS A 73 -1.39 20.80 7.88
CA LYS A 73 -0.96 20.32 9.20
C LYS A 73 -0.83 18.80 9.20
N ALA A 74 0.24 18.27 9.80
CA ALA A 74 0.46 16.82 9.91
C ALA A 74 -0.68 16.07 10.63
N SER A 75 -1.41 16.73 11.53
CA SER A 75 -2.56 16.13 12.22
C SER A 75 -3.83 16.02 11.36
N ALA A 76 -3.90 16.76 10.26
CA ALA A 76 -5.04 16.81 9.35
C ALA A 76 -4.55 17.29 7.97
N PRO A 77 -3.74 16.47 7.26
CA PRO A 77 -3.22 16.85 5.96
C PRO A 77 -4.33 16.81 4.90
N ARG A 78 -4.18 17.65 3.88
CA ARG A 78 -4.97 17.56 2.65
C ARG A 78 -4.15 16.85 1.57
N ALA A 79 -4.79 15.96 0.82
CA ALA A 79 -4.18 15.25 -0.30
C ALA A 79 -4.66 15.88 -1.61
N VAL A 80 -3.79 16.62 -2.28
CA VAL A 80 -4.14 17.38 -3.50
C VAL A 80 -3.27 16.97 -4.68
N ALA A 81 -3.75 17.15 -5.92
CA ALA A 81 -2.89 16.96 -7.09
C ALA A 81 -1.69 17.92 -7.04
N ALA A 82 -0.51 17.44 -7.40
CA ALA A 82 0.72 18.21 -7.38
C ALA A 82 0.69 19.38 -8.38
N GLU A 83 0.09 19.17 -9.55
CA GLU A 83 0.01 20.17 -10.62
C GLU A 83 -1.21 21.09 -10.49
N ASN A 84 -2.30 20.61 -9.87
CA ASN A 84 -3.52 21.41 -9.65
C ASN A 84 -4.07 21.22 -8.22
N PRO A 85 -3.68 22.09 -7.27
CA PRO A 85 -4.14 22.00 -5.88
C PRO A 85 -5.66 22.20 -5.65
N GLU A 86 -6.42 22.62 -6.68
CA GLU A 86 -7.89 22.65 -6.61
C GLU A 86 -8.51 21.24 -6.67
N LEU A 87 -7.77 20.27 -7.22
CA LEU A 87 -8.15 18.86 -7.21
C LEU A 87 -7.77 18.24 -5.86
N ASP A 88 -8.75 18.19 -4.96
CA ASP A 88 -8.62 17.64 -3.61
C ASP A 88 -9.19 16.22 -3.52
N TYR A 89 -8.37 15.27 -3.08
CA TYR A 89 -8.72 13.85 -2.93
C TYR A 89 -8.83 13.43 -1.46
N THR A 90 -8.74 14.38 -0.51
CA THR A 90 -8.70 14.11 0.93
C THR A 90 -9.87 13.26 1.38
N ASP A 91 -11.10 13.67 1.06
CA ASP A 91 -12.31 12.97 1.52
C ASP A 91 -12.42 11.56 0.92
N ARG A 92 -12.03 11.40 -0.35
CA ARG A 92 -12.02 10.09 -1.03
C ARG A 92 -11.01 9.15 -0.39
N LEU A 93 -9.79 9.63 -0.10
CA LEU A 93 -8.74 8.83 0.54
C LEU A 93 -9.11 8.48 1.98
N GLN A 94 -9.70 9.40 2.74
CA GLN A 94 -10.18 9.14 4.09
C GLN A 94 -11.32 8.11 4.09
N ALA A 95 -12.30 8.26 3.20
CA ALA A 95 -13.40 7.30 3.06
C ALA A 95 -12.88 5.90 2.70
N TYR A 96 -11.96 5.82 1.73
CA TYR A 96 -11.33 4.56 1.34
C TYR A 96 -10.51 3.95 2.49
N ALA A 97 -9.78 4.76 3.26
CA ALA A 97 -9.04 4.26 4.42
C ALA A 97 -9.98 3.67 5.49
N CYS A 98 -11.14 4.29 5.75
CA CYS A 98 -12.15 3.75 6.64
C CYS A 98 -12.74 2.42 6.12
N GLU A 99 -13.04 2.34 4.82
CA GLU A 99 -13.54 1.12 4.19
C GLU A 99 -12.51 -0.01 4.30
N VAL A 100 -11.27 0.24 3.89
CA VAL A 100 -10.18 -0.74 3.93
C VAL A 100 -9.82 -1.16 5.34
N ALA A 101 -9.85 -0.26 6.33
CA ALA A 101 -9.58 -0.63 7.72
C ALA A 101 -10.51 -1.76 8.20
N SER A 102 -11.76 -1.78 7.72
CA SER A 102 -12.70 -2.85 8.03
C SER A 102 -12.36 -4.18 7.32
N THR A 103 -11.85 -4.12 6.09
CA THR A 103 -11.49 -5.30 5.29
C THR A 103 -10.15 -5.91 5.70
N LEU A 104 -9.29 -5.13 6.37
CA LEU A 104 -8.03 -5.58 6.95
C LEU A 104 -8.18 -6.27 8.31
N ALA A 105 -9.41 -6.65 8.70
CA ALA A 105 -9.64 -7.49 9.87
C ALA A 105 -8.77 -8.77 9.82
N GLY A 106 -7.85 -8.90 10.78
CA GLY A 106 -6.90 -10.01 10.89
C GLY A 106 -5.67 -9.91 9.97
N VAL A 107 -5.35 -8.71 9.48
CA VAL A 107 -4.01 -8.33 9.04
C VAL A 107 -3.20 -7.89 10.26
N HIS A 108 -1.92 -8.27 10.29
CA HIS A 108 -1.04 -8.10 11.45
C HIS A 108 0.05 -7.04 11.25
N GLY A 109 0.08 -6.39 10.08
CA GLY A 109 1.04 -5.34 9.76
C GLY A 109 0.80 -4.77 8.36
N TYR A 110 1.43 -3.64 8.06
CA TYR A 110 1.36 -2.96 6.77
C TYR A 110 2.77 -2.52 6.35
N ILE A 111 3.18 -2.89 5.13
CA ILE A 111 4.42 -2.42 4.48
C ILE A 111 4.08 -1.30 3.47
N PHE A 112 4.50 -0.08 3.77
CA PHE A 112 4.26 1.09 2.91
C PHE A 112 5.42 1.32 1.95
N ALA A 113 5.11 1.76 0.74
CA ALA A 113 6.12 2.27 -0.19
C ALA A 113 6.65 3.62 0.30
N ASP A 114 7.99 3.77 0.29
CA ASP A 114 8.64 5.02 0.66
C ASP A 114 8.20 6.19 -0.25
N ARG A 115 8.06 7.37 0.36
CA ARG A 115 7.68 8.64 -0.32
C ARG A 115 6.37 8.57 -1.12
N SER A 116 5.47 7.66 -0.75
CA SER A 116 4.05 7.76 -1.11
C SER A 116 3.38 8.82 -0.22
N PRO A 117 2.49 9.67 -0.76
CA PRO A 117 1.61 10.51 0.05
C PRO A 117 0.66 9.65 0.90
#